data_AF-A0A136KKP7-F1
#
_entry.id   AF-A0A136KKP7-F1
#
_cell.length_a   1.000
_cell.length_b   1.000
_cell.length_c   1.000
_cell.angle_alpha   90.00
_cell.angle_beta   90.00
_cell.angle_gamma   90.00
#
_symmetry.space_group_name_H-M   'P 1'
#
loop_
_entity.id
_entity.type
_entity.pdbx_description
1 polymer ?
#
loop_
_entity_poly.entity_id
_entity_poly.type
_entity_poly.pdbx_seq_one_letter_code
_entity_poly.pdbx_strand_id
1 'polypeptide(L)'
;MEAKDNTDADHSNAIAYEKINEIRATQKALWGSEMQTLECNGEKSDAIIAYLRGVGKEKLIIIVNTSREDVSDVFVDVTVALESHERNYILKDLVTGSIFP
;
A
#
# COMPACT_ATOMS: atom_id res chain seq x y z
N MET A 1 22.69 13.87 26.10
CA MET A 1 22.00 12.57 26.25
C MET A 1 21.09 12.45 25.03
N GLU A 2 21.66 12.11 23.87
CA GLU A 2 20.99 12.21 22.55
C GLU A 2 21.20 10.96 21.67
N ALA A 3 21.91 9.94 22.16
CA ALA A 3 22.28 8.77 21.37
C ALA A 3 21.20 7.66 21.34
N LYS A 4 20.21 7.70 22.22
CA LYS A 4 19.16 6.65 22.27
C LYS A 4 18.08 6.85 21.21
N ASP A 5 17.63 8.09 20.97
CA ASP A 5 16.54 8.37 20.02
C ASP A 5 16.88 8.02 18.56
N ASN A 6 18.13 8.22 18.11
CA ASN A 6 18.52 7.86 16.74
C ASN A 6 18.61 6.35 16.51
N THR A 7 18.96 5.58 17.54
CA THR A 7 19.17 4.13 17.39
C THR A 7 17.84 3.38 17.22
N ASP A 8 16.79 3.85 17.90
CA ASP A 8 15.45 3.24 17.85
C ASP A 8 14.73 3.55 16.53
N ALA A 9 14.89 4.77 16.00
CA ALA A 9 14.37 5.15 14.67
C ALA A 9 15.06 4.39 13.54
N ASP A 10 16.39 4.23 13.61
CA ASP A 10 17.16 3.45 12.62
C ASP A 10 16.77 1.97 12.63
N HIS A 11 16.50 1.40 13.82
CA HIS A 11 16.04 0.03 13.95
C HIS A 11 14.62 -0.18 13.39
N SER A 12 13.70 0.75 13.68
CA SER A 12 12.33 0.72 13.15
C SER A 12 12.30 0.83 11.62
N ASN A 13 13.12 1.73 11.06
CA ASN A 13 13.26 1.88 9.62
C ASN A 13 13.82 0.61 8.97
N ALA A 14 14.83 -0.03 9.59
CA ALA A 14 15.39 -1.29 9.09
C ALA A 14 14.33 -2.40 8.99
N ILE A 15 13.47 -2.54 10.01
CA ILE A 15 12.37 -3.51 10.01
C ILE A 15 11.37 -3.23 8.88
N ALA A 16 11.01 -1.96 8.66
CA ALA A 16 10.13 -1.59 7.56
C ALA A 16 10.76 -1.92 6.19
N TYR A 17 12.05 -1.63 6.00
CA TYR A 17 12.76 -1.97 4.76
C TYR A 17 12.84 -3.47 4.52
N GLU A 18 13.13 -4.26 5.56
CA GLU A 18 13.13 -5.73 5.47
C GLU A 18 11.75 -6.23 5.03
N LYS A 19 10.68 -5.72 5.65
CA LYS A 19 9.32 -6.12 5.29
C LYS A 19 8.96 -5.82 3.85
N ILE A 20 9.30 -4.62 3.37
CA ILE A 20 9.07 -4.24 1.96
C ILE A 20 9.90 -5.12 1.02
N ASN A 21 11.11 -5.50 1.39
CA ASN A 21 11.93 -6.41 0.60
C ASN A 21 11.33 -7.84 0.54
N GLU A 22 10.78 -8.35 1.64
CA GLU A 22 10.05 -9.62 1.64
C GLU A 22 8.84 -9.59 0.70
N ILE A 23 8.05 -8.51 0.75
CA ILE A 23 6.90 -8.31 -0.14
C ILE A 23 7.38 -8.29 -1.59
N ARG A 24 8.44 -7.53 -1.89
CA ARG A 24 9.02 -7.46 -3.24
C ARG A 24 9.51 -8.82 -3.76
N ALA A 25 10.07 -9.66 -2.88
CA ALA A 25 10.54 -10.99 -3.25
C ALA A 25 9.39 -11.98 -3.51
N THR A 26 8.21 -11.78 -2.90
CA THR A 26 7.11 -12.75 -2.92
C THR A 26 5.96 -12.38 -3.85
N GLN A 27 5.68 -11.10 -4.05
CA GLN A 27 4.55 -10.62 -4.85
C GLN A 27 4.97 -10.45 -6.31
N LYS A 28 4.50 -11.34 -7.19
CA LYS A 28 4.81 -11.31 -8.62
C LYS A 28 4.18 -10.10 -9.30
N ALA A 29 3.05 -9.62 -8.80
CA ALA A 29 2.37 -8.43 -9.30
C ALA A 29 3.28 -7.19 -9.41
N LEU A 30 4.28 -7.04 -8.53
CA LEU A 30 5.23 -5.92 -8.57
C LEU A 30 6.12 -5.91 -9.82
N TRP A 31 6.37 -7.09 -10.39
CA TRP A 31 7.20 -7.32 -11.56
C TRP A 31 6.41 -7.36 -12.87
N GLY A 32 5.08 -7.29 -12.78
CA GLY A 32 4.21 -7.23 -13.95
C GLY A 32 4.24 -5.86 -14.65
N SER A 33 3.83 -5.85 -15.91
CA SER A 33 3.71 -4.63 -16.72
C SER A 33 2.35 -3.93 -16.54
N GLU A 34 1.36 -4.59 -15.94
CA GLU A 34 0.06 -3.99 -15.68
C GLU A 34 0.20 -2.99 -14.53
N MET A 35 -0.10 -1.73 -14.81
CA MET A 35 -0.12 -0.66 -13.81
C MET A 35 -1.29 0.27 -14.09
N GLN A 36 -2.03 0.61 -13.05
CA GLN A 36 -3.18 1.51 -13.12
C GLN A 36 -3.19 2.42 -11.90
N THR A 37 -3.24 3.73 -12.11
CA THR A 37 -3.48 4.68 -11.01
C THR A 37 -4.93 4.58 -10.54
N LEU A 38 -5.14 4.66 -9.23
CA LEU A 38 -6.45 4.61 -8.60
C LEU A 38 -6.89 6.01 -8.19
N GLU A 39 -8.18 6.27 -8.24
CA GLU A 39 -8.73 7.56 -7.84
C GLU A 39 -8.83 7.65 -6.31
N CYS A 40 -8.40 8.77 -5.75
CA CYS A 40 -8.47 9.06 -4.31
C CYS A 40 -9.41 10.25 -4.07
N ASN A 41 -10.37 10.06 -3.19
CA ASN A 41 -11.41 11.04 -2.87
C ASN A 41 -11.42 11.32 -1.35
N GLY A 42 -11.74 12.56 -0.95
CA GLY A 42 -11.79 12.97 0.45
C GLY A 42 -10.92 14.20 0.75
N GLU A 43 -10.91 14.64 2.01
CA GLU A 43 -10.03 15.72 2.46
C GLU A 43 -8.57 15.23 2.47
N LYS A 44 -7.63 16.04 1.99
CA LYS A 44 -6.21 15.68 1.82
C LYS A 44 -5.97 14.46 0.89
N SER A 45 -6.88 14.14 -0.02
CA SER A 45 -6.68 13.02 -0.96
C SER A 45 -5.51 13.24 -1.92
N ASP A 46 -5.08 14.49 -2.13
CA ASP A 46 -3.88 14.88 -2.86
C ASP A 46 -2.58 14.41 -2.19
N ALA A 47 -2.59 14.16 -0.88
CA ALA A 47 -1.47 13.55 -0.16
C ALA A 47 -1.38 12.04 -0.36
N ILE A 48 -2.41 11.39 -0.91
CA ILE A 48 -2.46 9.94 -1.11
C ILE A 48 -2.12 9.60 -2.56
N ILE A 49 -1.13 8.73 -2.75
CA ILE A 49 -0.87 8.07 -4.02
C ILE A 49 -1.40 6.64 -3.92
N ALA A 50 -2.34 6.28 -4.78
CA ALA A 50 -2.84 4.92 -4.90
C ALA A 50 -2.71 4.39 -6.32
N TYR A 51 -2.23 3.15 -6.45
CA TYR A 51 -2.13 2.48 -7.74
C TYR A 51 -2.19 0.96 -7.57
N LEU A 52 -2.62 0.28 -8.62
CA LEU A 52 -2.63 -1.17 -8.75
C LEU A 52 -1.48 -1.62 -9.65
N ARG A 53 -0.83 -2.71 -9.28
CA ARG A 53 0.09 -3.49 -10.11
C ARG A 53 -0.45 -4.89 -10.29
N GLY A 54 -0.20 -5.50 -11.45
CA GLY A 54 -0.76 -6.81 -11.76
C GLY A 54 0.07 -7.65 -12.71
N VAL A 55 -0.10 -8.97 -12.58
CA VAL A 55 0.33 -9.94 -13.58
C VAL A 55 -0.71 -11.05 -13.68
N GLY A 56 -1.47 -11.07 -14.76
CA GLY A 56 -2.56 -12.02 -14.94
C GLY A 56 -3.63 -11.86 -13.86
N LYS A 57 -3.80 -12.88 -13.00
CA LYS A 57 -4.79 -12.86 -11.92
C LYS A 57 -4.27 -12.31 -10.59
N GLU A 58 -2.95 -12.11 -10.46
CA GLU A 58 -2.37 -11.56 -9.25
C GLU A 58 -2.39 -10.04 -9.30
N LYS A 59 -3.04 -9.42 -8.32
CA LYS A 59 -3.24 -7.97 -8.24
C LYS A 59 -2.74 -7.48 -6.89
N LEU A 60 -2.02 -6.37 -6.89
CA LEU A 60 -1.51 -5.73 -5.68
C LEU A 60 -1.91 -4.25 -5.70
N ILE A 61 -2.62 -3.82 -4.69
CA ILE A 61 -2.98 -2.41 -4.46
C ILE A 61 -1.93 -1.80 -3.54
N ILE A 62 -1.43 -0.64 -3.92
CA ILE A 62 -0.41 0.10 -3.17
C ILE A 62 -1.00 1.48 -2.86
N ILE A 63 -1.04 1.83 -1.59
CA ILE A 63 -1.56 3.10 -1.08
C ILE A 63 -0.47 3.72 -0.21
N VAL A 64 -0.08 4.94 -0.53
CA VAL A 64 1.01 5.64 0.16
C VAL A 64 0.53 7.04 0.56
N ASN A 65 0.61 7.35 1.84
CA ASN A 65 0.57 8.73 2.30
C ASN A 65 1.94 9.37 2.06
N THR A 66 1.96 10.41 1.24
CA THR A 66 3.18 11.17 0.89
C THR A 66 3.38 12.40 1.77
N SER A 67 2.38 12.74 2.59
CA SER A 67 2.48 13.79 3.61
C SER A 67 3.23 13.27 4.85
N ARG A 68 3.77 14.21 5.62
CA ARG A 68 4.28 13.94 6.98
C ARG A 68 3.19 13.98 8.05
N GLU A 69 2.00 14.42 7.67
CA GLU A 69 0.84 14.48 8.54
C GLU A 69 0.00 13.21 8.40
N ASP A 70 -0.69 12.85 9.48
CA ASP A 70 -1.72 11.83 9.40
C ASP A 70 -2.85 12.28 8.48
N VAL A 71 -3.27 11.36 7.61
CA VAL A 71 -4.39 11.53 6.70
C VAL A 71 -5.46 10.54 7.11
N SER A 72 -6.66 11.04 7.37
CA SER A 72 -7.86 10.25 7.64
C SER A 72 -8.93 10.51 6.58
N ASP A 73 -9.95 9.66 6.53
CA ASP A 73 -11.17 9.88 5.75
C ASP A 73 -10.98 10.02 4.23
N VAL A 74 -9.91 9.40 3.69
CA VAL A 74 -9.69 9.25 2.25
C VAL A 74 -10.19 7.90 1.77
N PHE A 75 -10.93 7.92 0.67
CA PHE A 75 -11.47 6.75 -0.01
C PHE A 75 -10.71 6.50 -1.31
N VAL A 76 -10.30 5.25 -1.54
CA VAL A 76 -9.63 4.82 -2.78
C VAL A 76 -10.61 3.98 -3.60
N ASP A 77 -10.92 4.40 -4.82
CA ASP A 77 -11.77 3.61 -5.72
C ASP A 77 -10.96 2.51 -6.41
N VAL A 78 -11.31 1.25 -6.14
CA VAL A 78 -10.68 0.06 -6.70
C VAL A 78 -11.56 -0.67 -7.71
N THR A 79 -12.79 -0.18 -7.93
CA THR A 79 -13.85 -0.90 -8.67
C THR A 79 -13.47 -1.14 -10.12
N VAL A 80 -12.89 -0.13 -10.77
CA VAL A 80 -12.46 -0.21 -12.17
C VAL A 80 -11.30 -1.19 -12.33
N ALA A 81 -10.41 -1.25 -11.34
CA ALA A 81 -9.14 -1.96 -11.46
C ALA A 81 -9.24 -3.47 -11.17
N LEU A 82 -10.29 -3.89 -10.46
CA LEU A 82 -10.50 -5.31 -10.14
C LEU A 82 -11.36 -6.06 -11.18
N GLU A 83 -11.89 -5.35 -12.20
CA GLU A 83 -12.60 -5.89 -13.37
C GLU A 83 -13.72 -6.92 -13.08
N SER A 84 -14.17 -7.02 -11.83
CA SER A 84 -15.19 -7.98 -11.41
C SER A 84 -16.33 -7.25 -10.72
N HIS A 85 -17.53 -7.54 -11.20
CA HIS A 85 -18.79 -7.10 -10.60
C HIS A 85 -19.12 -7.86 -9.30
N GLU A 86 -18.30 -8.82 -8.89
CA GLU A 86 -18.41 -9.47 -7.58
C GLU A 86 -17.87 -8.51 -6.52
N ARG A 87 -18.76 -8.06 -5.62
CA ARG A 87 -18.49 -7.00 -4.64
C ARG A 87 -17.79 -7.47 -3.36
N ASN A 88 -17.28 -8.70 -3.32
CA ASN A 88 -16.76 -9.30 -2.09
C ASN A 88 -15.28 -9.64 -2.28
N TYR A 89 -14.42 -8.66 -2.07
CA TYR A 89 -12.97 -8.87 -2.04
C TYR A 89 -12.49 -8.85 -0.60
N ILE A 90 -11.75 -9.88 -0.22
CA ILE A 90 -11.00 -9.84 1.04
C ILE A 90 -9.61 -9.30 0.72
N LEU A 91 -9.29 -8.12 1.25
CA LEU A 91 -7.98 -7.51 1.11
C LEU A 91 -7.12 -7.87 2.33
N LYS A 92 -5.86 -8.19 2.07
CA LYS A 92 -4.86 -8.35 3.12
C LYS A 92 -3.80 -7.27 2.97
N ASP A 93 -3.61 -6.47 4.02
CA ASP A 93 -2.45 -5.60 4.12
C ASP A 93 -1.21 -6.45 4.39
N LEU A 94 -0.26 -6.43 3.46
CA LEU A 94 0.96 -7.22 3.54
C LEU A 94 2.00 -6.63 4.50
N VAL A 95 1.89 -5.33 4.84
CA VAL A 95 2.78 -4.65 5.77
C VAL A 95 2.38 -5.01 7.20
N THR A 96 1.10 -4.82 7.55
CA THR A 96 0.61 -5.06 8.93
C THR A 96 0.04 -6.46 9.16
N GLY A 97 -0.37 -7.17 8.10
CA GLY A 97 -1.07 -8.44 8.18
C GLY A 97 -2.59 -8.33 8.38
N SER A 98 -3.13 -7.12 8.48
CA SER A 98 -4.56 -6.85 8.67
C SER A 98 -5.40 -7.36 7.50
N ILE A 99 -6.64 -7.76 7.78
CA ILE A 99 -7.60 -8.29 6.80
C ILE A 99 -8.83 -7.38 6.76
N PHE A 100 -9.26 -6.99 5.56
CA PHE A 100 -10.41 -6.12 5.30
C PHE A 100 -11.42 -6.86 4.41
N PRO A 101 -12.69 -6.96 4.83
CA PRO A 101 -13.75 -7.64 4.07
C PRO A 101 -14.37 -6.78 2.97
#